data_AF-A0A0M4GU07-F1
#
_entry.id   AF-A0A0M4GU07-F1
#
_cell.length_a   1.000
_cell.length_b   1.000
_cell.length_c   1.000
_cell.angle_alpha   90.00
_cell.angle_beta   90.00
_cell.angle_gamma   90.00
#
_symmetry.space_group_name_H-M   'P 1'
#
loop_
_entity.id
_entity.type
_entity.pdbx_description
1 polymer ?
#
loop_
_entity_poly.entity_id
_entity_poly.type
_entity_poly.pdbx_seq_one_letter_code
_entity_poly.pdbx_strand_id
1 'polypeptide(L)'
;MADPARPDDETAARDVPLAVGAAWLGIDPPLPDPRPGTVYVTSRVVAEHFPERTDLVWPDDLIRDADGQVVAARRLAKRGDDSTAGGGADA
;
A
#
# COMPACT_ATOMS: atom_id res chain seq x y z
N MET A 1 12.38 15.04 -28.24
CA MET A 1 11.55 14.86 -29.45
C MET A 1 11.59 13.39 -29.78
N ALA A 2 10.46 12.67 -29.66
CA ALA A 2 10.42 11.23 -29.92
C ALA A 2 10.63 10.94 -31.41
N ASP A 3 11.35 9.87 -31.75
CA ASP A 3 11.58 9.42 -33.11
C ASP A 3 10.27 8.83 -33.70
N PRO A 4 9.71 9.40 -34.78
CA PRO A 4 8.47 8.91 -35.39
C PRO A 4 8.58 7.51 -36.02
N ALA A 5 9.79 6.95 -36.16
CA ALA A 5 9.99 5.60 -36.70
C ALA A 5 9.81 4.46 -35.68
N ARG A 6 9.65 4.78 -34.38
CA ARG A 6 9.51 3.77 -33.32
C ARG A 6 8.35 4.13 -32.37
N PRO A 7 7.10 3.89 -32.78
CA PRO A 7 5.91 4.29 -32.02
C PRO A 7 5.74 3.54 -30.68
N ASP A 8 6.36 2.36 -30.56
CA ASP A 8 6.25 1.45 -29.41
C ASP A 8 7.54 1.37 -28.57
N ASP A 9 8.36 2.43 -28.57
CA ASP A 9 9.54 2.46 -27.68
C ASP A 9 9.10 2.58 -26.21
N GLU A 10 8.99 1.43 -25.55
CA GLU A 10 8.59 1.26 -24.14
C GLU A 10 9.53 2.00 -23.16
N THR A 11 10.71 2.41 -23.64
CA THR A 11 11.72 3.16 -22.88
C THR A 11 11.55 4.69 -23.02
N ALA A 12 10.64 5.15 -23.88
CA ALA A 12 10.39 6.58 -24.06
C ALA A 12 9.69 7.16 -22.82
N ALA A 13 10.40 7.99 -22.06
CA ALA A 13 9.83 8.75 -20.95
C ALA A 13 8.68 9.65 -21.46
N ARG A 14 7.54 9.60 -20.77
CA ARG A 14 6.36 10.44 -21.05
C ARG A 14 6.07 11.30 -19.83
N ASP A 15 5.80 12.58 -20.07
CA ASP A 15 5.34 13.48 -19.02
C ASP A 15 3.92 13.09 -18.58
N VAL A 16 3.77 12.66 -17.33
CA VAL A 16 2.48 12.36 -16.71
C VAL A 16 2.13 13.50 -15.75
N PRO A 17 1.06 14.27 -16.00
CA PRO A 17 0.68 15.36 -15.10
C PRO A 17 0.15 14.79 -13.78
N LEU A 18 0.84 15.10 -12.68
CA LEU A 18 0.42 14.72 -11.34
C LEU A 18 -0.42 15.84 -10.71
N ALA A 19 -1.66 15.53 -10.35
CA ALA A 19 -2.49 16.39 -9.53
C ALA A 19 -2.29 16.02 -8.05
N VAL A 20 -1.85 16.98 -7.23
CA VAL A 20 -1.77 16.81 -5.77
C VAL A 20 -3.10 17.26 -5.17
N GLY A 21 -3.87 16.32 -4.62
CA GLY A 21 -5.08 16.60 -3.85
C GLY A 21 -4.77 17.25 -2.49
N ALA A 22 -5.78 17.91 -1.91
CA ALA A 22 -5.66 18.65 -0.64
C ALA A 22 -5.32 17.76 0.57
N ALA A 23 -4.74 18.41 1.59
CA ALA A 23 -4.34 17.82 2.86
C ALA A 23 -5.51 17.13 3.59
N TRP A 24 -5.25 15.96 4.14
CA TRP A 24 -6.21 15.22 4.97
C TRP A 24 -6.68 16.07 6.15
N LEU A 25 -8.00 16.25 6.29
CA LEU A 25 -8.64 17.03 7.37
C LEU A 25 -8.76 16.26 8.70
N GLY A 26 -8.23 15.04 8.77
CA GLY A 26 -8.39 14.11 9.89
C GLY A 26 -9.37 12.98 9.57
N ILE A 27 -9.60 12.10 10.56
CA ILE A 27 -10.59 11.01 10.49
C ILE A 27 -11.73 11.36 11.44
N ASP A 28 -12.98 11.33 10.95
CA ASP A 28 -14.19 11.55 11.73
C ASP A 28 -15.15 10.35 11.56
N PRO A 29 -15.52 9.64 12.64
CA PRO A 29 -15.02 9.82 14.01
C PRO A 29 -13.52 9.51 14.13
N PRO A 30 -12.82 10.04 15.16
CA PRO A 30 -11.42 9.74 15.37
C PRO A 30 -11.20 8.24 15.56
N LEU A 31 -9.98 7.78 15.28
CA LEU A 31 -9.60 6.39 15.53
C LEU A 31 -9.81 6.05 17.01
N PRO A 32 -10.36 4.87 17.33
CA PRO A 32 -10.43 4.40 18.71
C PRO A 32 -9.06 4.36 19.37
N ASP A 33 -9.04 4.56 20.68
CA ASP A 33 -7.83 4.45 21.49
C ASP A 33 -7.21 3.04 21.39
N PRO A 34 -5.87 2.92 21.43
CA PRO A 34 -5.20 1.63 21.53
C PRO A 34 -5.70 0.82 22.73
N ARG A 35 -5.85 -0.49 22.53
CA ARG A 35 -6.22 -1.43 23.59
C ARG A 35 -5.16 -2.53 23.70
N PRO A 36 -4.76 -2.92 24.93
CA PRO A 36 -3.81 -4.03 25.12
C PRO A 36 -4.27 -5.30 24.38
N GLY A 37 -3.36 -5.90 23.61
CA GLY A 37 -3.62 -7.14 22.87
C GLY A 37 -4.56 -6.99 21.66
N THR A 38 -4.86 -5.76 21.22
CA THR A 38 -5.74 -5.49 20.07
C THR A 38 -4.94 -4.81 18.96
N VAL A 39 -5.20 -5.21 17.71
CA VAL A 39 -4.78 -4.48 16.52
C VAL A 39 -6.01 -4.02 15.75
N TYR A 40 -5.89 -2.89 15.04
CA TYR A 40 -6.94 -2.35 14.20
C TYR A 40 -6.56 -2.52 12.73
N VAL A 41 -7.43 -3.16 11.96
CA VAL A 41 -7.28 -3.29 10.51
C VAL A 41 -7.76 -2.00 9.85
N THR A 42 -6.86 -1.32 9.15
CA THR A 42 -7.10 -0.05 8.47
C THR A 42 -6.59 -0.10 7.03
N SER A 43 -6.74 1.01 6.29
CA SER A 43 -6.01 1.19 5.04
C SER A 43 -4.56 1.61 5.32
N ARG A 44 -3.65 1.29 4.39
CA ARG A 44 -2.25 1.68 4.49
C ARG A 44 -2.08 3.20 4.70
N VAL A 45 -2.85 4.01 3.98
CA VAL A 45 -2.79 5.48 4.07
C VAL A 45 -3.15 5.96 5.47
N VAL A 46 -4.15 5.35 6.12
CA VAL A 46 -4.50 5.67 7.51
C VAL A 46 -3.36 5.28 8.45
N ALA A 47 -2.84 4.07 8.36
CA ALA A 47 -1.74 3.64 9.22
C ALA A 47 -0.47 4.48 9.05
N GLU A 48 -0.17 4.91 7.82
CA GLU A 48 0.98 5.78 7.54
C GLU A 48 0.81 7.21 8.07
N HIS A 49 -0.44 7.67 8.23
CA HIS A 49 -0.76 9.00 8.76
C HIS A 49 -0.58 9.09 10.28
N PHE A 50 -0.67 7.97 11.01
CA PHE A 50 -0.47 7.90 12.46
C PHE A 50 0.81 7.11 12.79
N PRO A 51 2.01 7.67 12.51
CA PRO A 51 3.28 6.95 12.65
C PRO A 51 3.59 6.51 14.09
N GLU A 52 2.99 7.14 15.09
CA GLU A 52 3.08 6.80 16.51
C GLU A 52 2.25 5.57 16.91
N ARG A 53 1.29 5.15 16.08
CA ARG A 53 0.40 4.02 16.34
C ARG A 53 1.00 2.71 15.81
N THR A 54 1.43 1.84 16.72
CA THR A 54 2.01 0.52 16.38
C THR A 54 0.99 -0.62 16.31
N ASP A 55 -0.27 -0.32 16.65
CA ASP A 55 -1.42 -1.24 16.66
C ASP A 55 -2.24 -1.19 15.36
N LEU A 56 -1.85 -0.38 14.39
CA LEU A 56 -2.52 -0.30 13.08
C LEU A 56 -1.86 -1.23 12.08
N VAL A 57 -2.69 -2.05 11.43
CA VAL A 57 -2.26 -3.00 10.40
C VAL A 57 -3.14 -2.89 9.17
N TRP A 58 -2.63 -3.27 7.99
CA TRP A 58 -3.41 -3.29 6.75
C TRP A 58 -3.22 -4.60 5.98
N PRO A 59 -4.21 -5.04 5.19
CA PRO A 59 -4.05 -6.17 4.28
C PRO A 59 -2.88 -5.93 3.31
N ASP A 60 -1.97 -6.90 3.23
CA ASP A 60 -0.83 -6.88 2.32
C ASP A 60 -0.72 -8.25 1.63
N ASP A 61 -0.02 -8.30 0.50
CA ASP A 61 0.09 -9.50 -0.32
C ASP A 61 -1.32 -10.01 -0.71
N LEU A 62 -2.04 -9.15 -1.43
CA LEU A 62 -3.44 -9.34 -1.80
C LEU A 62 -3.60 -10.49 -2.80
N ILE A 63 -4.58 -11.35 -2.55
CA ILE A 63 -4.98 -12.45 -3.43
C ILE A 63 -6.17 -11.98 -4.26
N ARG A 64 -6.07 -12.14 -5.58
CA ARG A 64 -7.12 -11.78 -6.54
C ARG A 64 -7.73 -13.03 -7.18
N ASP A 65 -9.02 -12.96 -7.51
CA ASP A 65 -9.69 -13.98 -8.32
C ASP A 65 -9.40 -13.81 -9.82
N ALA A 66 -10.05 -14.63 -10.65
CA ALA A 66 -9.88 -14.63 -12.11
C ALA A 66 -10.35 -13.32 -12.77
N ASP A 67 -11.27 -12.59 -12.14
CA ASP A 67 -11.78 -11.28 -12.60
C ASP A 67 -10.93 -10.12 -12.05
N GLY A 68 -9.85 -10.42 -11.33
CA GLY A 68 -8.93 -9.45 -10.76
C GLY A 68 -9.45 -8.77 -9.48
N GLN A 69 -10.57 -9.23 -8.91
CA GLN A 69 -11.12 -8.70 -7.66
C GLN A 69 -10.30 -9.21 -6.48
N VAL A 70 -10.06 -8.35 -5.49
CA VAL A 70 -9.36 -8.76 -4.27
C VAL A 70 -10.32 -9.56 -3.40
N VAL A 71 -9.96 -10.83 -3.13
CA VAL A 71 -10.78 -11.77 -2.36
C VAL A 71 -10.17 -12.15 -1.01
N ALA A 72 -8.86 -11.96 -0.84
CA ALA A 72 -8.14 -12.23 0.40
C ALA A 72 -6.80 -11.48 0.46
N ALA A 73 -6.08 -11.63 1.57
CA ALA A 73 -4.71 -11.17 1.76
C ALA A 73 -3.91 -12.26 2.48
N ARG A 74 -2.65 -12.47 2.11
CA ARG A 74 -1.80 -13.49 2.73
C ARG A 74 -1.29 -13.07 4.10
N ARG A 75 -1.17 -11.76 4.33
CA ARG A 75 -0.67 -11.21 5.60
C ARG A 75 -1.28 -9.85 5.89
N LEU A 76 -1.09 -9.43 7.13
CA LEU A 76 -1.27 -8.05 7.54
C LEU A 76 0.12 -7.44 7.66
N ALA A 77 0.32 -6.27 7.07
CA ALA A 77 1.52 -5.47 7.27
C ALA A 77 1.28 -4.41 8.34
N LYS A 78 2.36 -3.97 8.99
CA LYS A 78 2.39 -2.79 9.85
C LYS A 78 3.55 -1.89 9.44
N ARG A 79 3.51 -0.64 9.92
CA ARG A 79 4.57 0.32 9.67
C ARG A 79 5.88 -0.14 10.34
N GLY A 80 6.96 -0.22 9.57
CA GLY A 80 8.27 -0.65 10.06
C GLY A 80 8.51 -2.17 10.06
N ASP A 81 7.59 -2.97 9.50
CA ASP A 81 7.95 -4.33 9.08
C ASP A 81 8.89 -4.25 7.88
N ASP A 82 10.19 -4.18 8.17
CA ASP A 82 11.22 -4.31 7.14
C ASP A 82 11.23 -5.76 6.65
N SER A 83 10.89 -5.95 5.38
CA SER A 83 10.82 -7.26 4.74
C SER A 83 12.22 -7.82 4.50
N THR A 84 12.83 -8.38 5.55
CA THR A 84 13.90 -9.39 5.43
C THR A 84 13.39 -10.73 5.97
N ALA A 85 12.37 -11.27 5.33
CA ALA A 85 11.97 -12.67 5.49
C ALA A 85 11.50 -13.22 4.15
N GLY A 86 12.46 -13.55 3.30
CA GLY A 86 12.24 -14.17 1.99
C GLY A 86 13.53 -14.72 1.39
N GLY A 87 14.36 -15.39 2.21
CA GLY A 87 15.50 -16.18 1.78
C GLY A 87 15.25 -17.67 2.04
N GLY A 88 15.42 -18.50 1.00
CA GLY A 88 15.29 -19.97 0.98
C GLY A 88 14.48 -20.38 -0.26
N ALA A 89 15.06 -20.68 -1.44
CA ALA A 89 15.94 -21.80 -1.77
C ALA A 89 15.38 -23.16 -1.31
N ASP A 90 14.92 -23.95 -2.30
CA ASP A 90 14.60 -25.39 -2.38
C ASP A 90 13.30 -25.53 -3.21
N ALA A 91 13.21 -26.24 -4.35
CA ALA A 91 14.00 -27.33 -4.92
C ALA A 91 14.04 -27.27 -6.47
#